data_AF-A0A915I0G0-F1
#
_entry.id   AF-A0A915I0G0-F1
#
_cell.length_a   1.000
_cell.length_b   1.000
_cell.length_c   1.000
_cell.angle_alpha   90.00
_cell.angle_beta   90.00
_cell.angle_gamma   90.00
#
_symmetry.space_group_name_H-M   'P 1'
#
loop_
_entity.id
_entity.type
_entity.pdbx_description
1 polymer ?
#
loop_
_entity_poly.entity_id
_entity_poly.type
_entity_poly.pdbx_seq_one_letter_code
_entity_poly.pdbx_strand_id
1 'polypeptide(L)'
;MNLLRGDIARLQRCTHPLSGARDELPRVKPLYYSYEKEIVLYARFRNLQYFATECIYAPNSYRGHARTFIKQLERLRPRSITDILASGQFLSKICKSLHQNSSQNDKNRAKIMQISGGRLSIQTRSTCQKCGSISSQPICYACSLLDILRRLNSPGLKNDVQYISVDRRTIESNAKTKEIACIEDLVTENSTKKKTCACGES
;
A
#
# COMPACT_ATOMS: atom_id res chain seq x y z
N MET A 1 3.41 1.10 5.57
CA MET A 1 2.85 2.37 5.05
C MET A 1 2.21 3.23 6.12
N ASN A 2 1.11 2.79 6.75
CA ASN A 2 0.38 3.63 7.72
C ASN A 2 1.24 3.98 8.93
N LEU A 3 2.04 3.01 9.42
CA LEU A 3 3.03 3.25 10.48
C LEU A 3 4.05 4.33 10.10
N LEU A 4 4.63 4.24 8.90
CA LEU A 4 5.63 5.20 8.41
C LEU A 4 5.07 6.63 8.24
N ARG A 5 3.76 6.76 8.09
CA ARG A 5 3.05 8.05 7.99
C ARG A 5 2.50 8.54 9.33
N GLY A 6 2.65 7.77 10.41
CA GLY A 6 2.06 8.08 11.71
C GLY A 6 0.53 7.95 11.77
N ASP A 7 -0.11 7.30 10.79
CA ASP A 7 -1.58 7.16 10.73
C ASP A 7 -2.05 5.92 11.51
N ILE A 8 -2.14 6.08 12.83
CA ILE A 8 -2.54 5.03 13.78
C ILE A 8 -4.02 4.66 13.61
N ALA A 9 -4.88 5.63 13.29
CA ALA A 9 -6.32 5.44 13.10
C ALA A 9 -6.63 4.47 11.95
N ARG A 10 -5.86 4.56 10.86
CA ARG A 10 -5.99 3.63 9.73
C ARG A 10 -5.33 2.30 10.02
N LEU A 11 -4.24 2.28 10.78
CA LEU A 11 -3.52 1.05 11.14
C LEU A 11 -4.45 0.02 11.79
N GLN A 12 -5.29 0.44 12.74
CA GLN A 12 -6.24 -0.42 13.44
C GLN A 12 -7.23 -1.17 12.53
N ARG A 13 -7.49 -0.65 11.32
CA ARG A 13 -8.48 -1.21 10.38
C ARG A 13 -7.87 -2.18 9.36
N CYS A 14 -6.55 -2.24 9.23
CA CYS A 14 -5.89 -2.95 8.13
C CYS A 14 -4.96 -4.10 8.55
N THR A 15 -4.82 -4.36 9.85
CA THR A 15 -3.92 -5.39 10.44
C THR A 15 -4.56 -6.77 10.58
N HIS A 16 -5.80 -6.95 10.11
CA HIS A 16 -6.47 -8.26 10.09
C HIS A 16 -6.85 -8.69 8.67
N PRO A 17 -6.89 -10.02 8.42
CA PRO A 17 -7.29 -10.59 7.12
C PRO A 17 -8.77 -10.33 6.82
N LEU A 18 -9.60 -10.16 7.84
CA LEU A 18 -11.01 -9.79 7.74
C LEU A 18 -11.17 -8.28 8.00
N SER A 19 -11.82 -7.59 7.08
CA SER A 19 -12.13 -6.16 7.18
C SER A 19 -13.61 -5.93 6.89
N GLY A 20 -14.25 -4.98 7.56
CA GLY A 20 -15.64 -4.62 7.27
C GLY A 20 -16.69 -5.58 7.85
N ALA A 21 -16.44 -6.18 9.02
CA ALA A 21 -17.44 -7.05 9.69
C ALA A 21 -18.75 -6.31 10.05
N ARG A 22 -18.75 -4.97 10.09
CA ARG A 22 -19.93 -4.11 10.27
C ARG A 22 -20.39 -3.47 8.94
N ASP A 23 -19.78 -3.83 7.82
CA ASP A 23 -20.21 -3.44 6.48
C ASP A 23 -21.20 -4.49 5.96
N GLU A 24 -22.07 -4.11 5.02
CA GLU A 24 -22.98 -5.05 4.35
C GLU A 24 -22.23 -6.17 3.58
N LEU A 25 -20.96 -5.92 3.21
CA LEU A 25 -20.10 -6.85 2.49
C LEU A 25 -18.69 -6.88 3.11
N PRO A 26 -18.33 -7.96 3.85
CA PRO A 26 -17.01 -8.10 4.42
C PRO A 26 -15.96 -8.36 3.33
N ARG A 27 -14.76 -7.81 3.54
CA ARG A 27 -13.60 -8.04 2.67
C ARG A 27 -12.64 -8.99 3.36
N VAL A 28 -12.34 -10.10 2.67
CA VAL A 28 -11.39 -11.11 3.12
C VAL A 28 -10.11 -11.01 2.30
N LYS A 29 -8.96 -11.23 2.94
CA LYS A 29 -7.66 -11.39 2.29
C LYS A 29 -7.20 -12.84 2.50
N PRO A 30 -7.55 -13.78 1.59
CA PRO A 30 -7.21 -15.19 1.78
C PRO A 30 -5.69 -15.44 1.82
N LEU A 31 -4.93 -14.72 1.00
CA LEU A 31 -3.47 -14.85 0.88
C LEU A 31 -2.70 -13.94 1.85
N TYR A 32 -3.30 -13.60 3.01
CA TYR A 32 -2.73 -12.62 3.94
C TYR A 32 -1.38 -13.04 4.54
N TYR A 33 -1.16 -14.34 4.69
CA TYR A 33 0.06 -14.92 5.26
C TYR A 33 1.00 -15.53 4.21
N SER A 34 0.62 -15.51 2.94
CA SER A 34 1.40 -16.09 1.86
C SER A 34 2.39 -15.06 1.29
N TYR A 35 3.60 -15.49 0.95
CA TYR A 35 4.59 -14.59 0.35
C TYR A 35 4.32 -14.36 -1.14
N GLU A 36 4.71 -13.20 -1.66
CA GLU A 36 4.56 -12.85 -3.08
C GLU A 36 5.23 -13.90 -3.99
N LYS A 37 6.45 -14.34 -3.62
CA LYS A 37 7.20 -15.38 -4.34
C LYS A 37 6.48 -16.75 -4.37
N GLU A 38 5.77 -17.11 -3.31
CA GLU A 38 5.05 -18.40 -3.22
C GLU A 38 3.80 -18.38 -4.09
N ILE A 39 3.08 -17.25 -4.09
CA ILE A 39 1.90 -17.05 -4.94
C ILE A 39 2.29 -17.13 -6.42
N VAL A 40 3.38 -16.48 -6.81
CA VAL A 40 3.91 -16.52 -8.19
C VAL A 40 4.39 -17.92 -8.56
N LEU A 41 5.11 -18.60 -7.65
CA LEU A 41 5.56 -19.98 -7.87
C LEU A 41 4.37 -20.93 -8.09
N TYR A 42 3.33 -20.81 -7.26
CA TYR A 42 2.11 -21.62 -7.40
C TYR A 42 1.38 -21.34 -8.72
N ALA A 43 1.25 -20.07 -9.11
CA ALA A 43 0.64 -19.69 -10.38
C ALA A 43 1.39 -20.31 -11.57
N ARG A 44 2.73 -20.34 -11.53
CA ARG A 44 3.55 -20.98 -12.56
C ARG A 44 3.40 -22.50 -12.56
N PHE A 45 3.43 -23.14 -11.38
CA PHE A 45 3.24 -24.59 -11.25
C PHE A 45 1.89 -25.06 -11.81
N ARG A 46 0.83 -24.26 -11.61
CA ARG A 46 -0.52 -24.53 -12.13
C ARG A 46 -0.76 -23.96 -13.53
N ASN A 47 0.24 -23.36 -14.17
CA ASN A 47 0.15 -22.69 -15.47
C ASN A 47 -1.03 -21.69 -15.56
N LEU A 48 -1.27 -20.92 -14.49
CA LEU A 48 -2.30 -19.88 -14.47
C LEU A 48 -1.85 -18.68 -15.31
N GLN A 49 -2.76 -18.17 -16.14
CA GLN A 49 -2.53 -16.93 -16.88
C GLN A 49 -2.65 -15.73 -15.94
N TYR A 50 -1.59 -14.93 -15.85
CA TYR A 50 -1.57 -13.68 -15.08
C TYR A 50 -0.73 -12.61 -15.78
N PHE A 51 -1.05 -11.34 -15.53
CA PHE A 51 -0.31 -10.20 -16.09
C PHE A 51 0.83 -9.80 -15.15
N ALA A 52 2.07 -9.82 -15.66
CA ALA A 52 3.26 -9.37 -14.93
C ALA A 52 3.64 -7.91 -15.21
N THR A 53 2.90 -7.21 -16.08
CA THR A 53 3.17 -5.83 -16.46
C THR A 53 2.89 -4.87 -15.30
N GLU A 54 3.92 -4.19 -14.82
CA GLU A 54 3.76 -3.14 -13.82
C GLU A 54 3.20 -1.84 -14.43
N CYS A 55 2.54 -1.03 -13.61
CA CYS A 55 2.08 0.29 -14.03
C CYS A 55 3.27 1.25 -14.21
N ILE A 56 3.26 2.05 -15.29
CA ILE A 56 4.32 3.04 -15.58
C ILE A 56 4.55 4.06 -14.45
N TYR A 57 3.53 4.33 -13.64
CA TYR A 57 3.60 5.26 -12.49
C TYR A 57 3.91 4.56 -11.17
N ALA A 58 3.96 3.22 -11.13
CA ALA A 58 4.27 2.45 -9.93
C ALA A 58 5.66 2.76 -9.31
N PRO A 59 6.76 2.90 -10.08
CA PRO A 59 8.10 3.04 -9.48
C PRO A 59 8.26 4.34 -8.69
N ASN A 60 7.66 5.43 -9.16
CA ASN A 60 7.75 6.74 -8.50
C ASN A 60 6.83 6.86 -7.27
N SER A 61 6.05 5.81 -6.98
CA SER A 61 5.11 5.85 -5.86
C SER A 61 5.80 5.59 -4.52
N TYR A 62 5.30 6.21 -3.45
CA TYR A 62 5.74 5.95 -2.08
C TYR A 62 5.58 4.47 -1.67
N ARG A 63 4.60 3.76 -2.25
CA ARG A 63 4.41 2.32 -2.01
C ARG A 63 5.53 1.48 -2.62
N GLY A 64 6.09 1.88 -3.77
CA GLY A 64 7.25 1.23 -4.38
C GLY A 64 8.45 1.22 -3.44
N HIS A 65 8.83 2.39 -2.93
CA HIS A 65 9.95 2.56 -2.00
C HIS A 65 9.83 1.66 -0.75
N ALA A 66 8.65 1.65 -0.12
CA ALA A 66 8.43 0.82 1.05
C ALA A 66 8.43 -0.70 0.74
N ARG A 67 7.96 -1.10 -0.45
CA ARG A 67 8.04 -2.50 -0.89
C ARG A 67 9.50 -2.91 -1.09
N THR A 68 10.31 -2.08 -1.75
CA THR A 68 11.75 -2.33 -1.95
C THR A 68 12.48 -2.47 -0.62
N PHE A 69 12.21 -1.57 0.33
CA PHE A 69 12.76 -1.66 1.68
C PHE A 69 12.39 -2.97 2.39
N ILE A 70 11.13 -3.39 2.33
CA ILE A 70 10.70 -4.68 2.93
C ILE A 70 11.37 -5.87 2.23
N LYS A 71 11.53 -5.85 0.90
CA LYS A 71 12.25 -6.90 0.16
C LYS A 71 13.73 -6.96 0.57
N GLN A 72 14.38 -5.83 0.83
CA GLN A 72 15.75 -5.79 1.35
C GLN A 72 15.83 -6.41 2.76
N LEU A 73 14.85 -6.16 3.64
CA LEU A 73 14.77 -6.80 4.95
C LEU A 73 14.52 -8.30 4.87
N GLU A 74 13.69 -8.76 3.93
CA GLU A 74 13.44 -10.18 3.69
C GLU A 74 14.73 -10.90 3.25
N ARG A 75 15.57 -10.26 2.44
CA ARG A 75 16.88 -10.81 2.00
C ARG A 75 17.82 -11.07 3.18
N LEU A 76 17.82 -10.20 4.19
CA LEU A 76 18.65 -10.38 5.40
C LEU A 76 18.02 -11.37 6.38
N ARG A 77 16.70 -11.31 6.57
CA ARG A 77 15.97 -12.17 7.49
C ARG A 77 14.63 -12.58 6.85
N PRO A 78 14.43 -13.88 6.55
CA PRO A 78 13.24 -14.35 5.83
C PRO A 78 11.92 -14.19 6.62
N ARG A 79 12.01 -14.12 7.96
CA ARG A 79 10.87 -13.89 8.87
C ARG A 79 10.44 -12.43 8.99
N SER A 80 11.17 -11.48 8.40
CA SER A 80 10.90 -10.04 8.58
C SER A 80 9.46 -9.66 8.26
N ILE A 81 8.88 -10.20 7.18
CA ILE A 81 7.51 -9.88 6.77
C ILE A 81 6.48 -10.38 7.79
N THR A 82 6.61 -11.64 8.24
CA THR A 82 5.72 -12.24 9.24
C THR A 82 5.85 -11.55 10.60
N ASP A 83 7.05 -11.14 10.98
CA ASP A 83 7.29 -10.45 12.25
C ASP A 83 6.67 -9.04 12.24
N ILE A 84 6.79 -8.32 11.12
CA ILE A 84 6.14 -7.02 10.92
C ILE A 84 4.61 -7.18 11.02
N LEU A 85 4.06 -8.26 10.46
CA LEU A 85 2.64 -8.56 10.49
C LEU A 85 2.15 -8.81 11.93
N ALA A 86 2.85 -9.67 12.66
CA ALA A 86 2.56 -9.98 14.06
C ALA A 86 2.65 -8.73 14.95
N SER A 87 3.70 -7.92 14.73
CA SER A 87 3.89 -6.64 15.42
C SER A 87 2.74 -5.66 15.13
N GLY A 88 2.28 -5.58 13.88
CA GLY A 88 1.13 -4.76 13.49
C GLY A 88 -0.18 -5.22 14.14
N GLN A 89 -0.39 -6.53 14.26
CA GLN A 89 -1.54 -7.09 14.96
C GLN A 89 -1.50 -6.78 16.46
N PHE A 90 -0.34 -6.94 17.08
CA PHE A 90 -0.13 -6.61 18.49
C PHE A 90 -0.39 -5.14 18.78
N LEU A 91 0.19 -4.23 17.98
CA LEU A 91 -0.02 -2.79 18.09
C LEU A 91 -1.50 -2.42 17.93
N SER A 92 -2.20 -3.06 16.99
CA SER A 92 -3.64 -2.84 16.83
C SER A 92 -4.47 -3.28 18.04
N LYS A 93 -4.05 -4.31 18.78
CA LYS A 93 -4.72 -4.74 20.02
C LYS A 93 -4.52 -3.68 21.11
N ILE A 94 -3.29 -3.23 21.31
CA ILE A 94 -2.95 -2.16 22.29
C ILE A 94 -3.79 -0.91 22.04
N CYS A 95 -3.82 -0.42 20.79
CA CYS A 95 -4.56 0.80 20.47
C CYS A 95 -6.08 0.66 20.69
N LYS A 96 -6.65 -0.56 20.64
CA LYS A 96 -8.07 -0.81 20.96
C LYS A 96 -8.31 -0.82 22.47
N SER A 97 -7.44 -1.47 23.24
CA SER A 97 -7.54 -1.52 24.70
C SER A 97 -7.49 -0.12 25.33
N LEU A 98 -6.65 0.78 24.80
CA LEU A 98 -6.57 2.17 25.27
C LEU A 98 -7.85 2.98 25.04
N HIS A 99 -8.68 2.64 24.05
CA HIS A 99 -9.96 3.31 23.78
C HIS A 99 -11.12 2.77 24.63
N GLN A 100 -11.04 1.53 25.12
CA GLN A 100 -12.14 0.88 25.86
C GLN A 100 -12.15 1.22 27.35
N ASN A 101 -11.00 1.58 27.93
CA ASN A 101 -10.89 1.96 29.35
C ASN A 101 -11.51 3.34 29.68
N SER A 102 -12.18 3.98 28.72
CA SER A 102 -12.80 5.30 28.88
C SER A 102 -14.34 5.26 29.05
N SER A 103 -14.95 4.07 29.19
CA SER A 103 -16.41 3.89 29.13
C SER A 103 -17.14 3.59 30.44
N GLN A 104 -16.57 3.88 31.61
CA GLN A 104 -17.32 3.70 32.87
C GLN A 104 -17.32 4.87 33.87
N ASN A 105 -16.71 6.01 33.58
CA ASN A 105 -16.99 7.23 34.34
C ASN A 105 -16.80 8.48 33.47
N ASP A 106 -17.63 9.50 33.72
CA ASP A 106 -17.55 10.87 33.22
C ASP A 106 -18.36 11.23 31.95
N LYS A 107 -19.64 11.53 32.18
CA LYS A 107 -20.51 12.30 31.27
C LYS A 107 -19.99 13.72 30.96
N ASN A 108 -18.89 14.18 31.59
CA ASN A 108 -18.38 15.55 31.51
C ASN A 108 -16.97 15.70 30.90
N ARG A 109 -16.40 14.68 30.24
CA ARG A 109 -15.03 14.77 29.70
C ARG A 109 -14.90 14.71 28.17
N ALA A 110 -15.81 15.34 27.44
CA ALA A 110 -15.64 15.55 25.99
C ALA A 110 -14.51 16.56 25.63
N LYS A 111 -13.65 16.97 26.58
CA LYS A 111 -12.72 18.10 26.37
C LYS A 111 -11.22 17.84 26.59
N ILE A 112 -10.76 16.65 27.00
CA ILE A 112 -9.30 16.45 27.19
C ILE A 112 -8.82 15.08 26.68
N MET A 113 -8.39 15.08 25.42
CA MET A 113 -7.20 14.36 24.95
C MET A 113 -6.52 15.23 23.89
N GLN A 114 -5.86 16.29 24.37
CA GLN A 114 -4.83 16.98 23.61
C GLN A 114 -3.49 16.37 24.00
N ILE A 115 -3.04 15.39 23.21
CA ILE A 115 -1.62 15.18 23.00
C ILE A 115 -1.42 15.52 21.53
N SER A 116 -0.92 16.74 21.31
CA SER A 116 -0.28 17.24 20.09
C SER A 116 -0.74 16.60 18.77
N GLY A 117 -1.77 17.19 18.16
CA GLY A 117 -1.93 17.16 16.70
C GLY A 117 -2.83 16.08 16.10
N GLY A 118 -4.09 16.01 16.53
CA GLY A 118 -5.14 15.41 15.69
C GLY A 118 -6.34 14.91 16.48
N ARG A 119 -7.47 15.61 16.38
CA ARG A 119 -8.77 14.99 16.74
C ARG A 119 -8.95 13.77 15.86
N LEU A 120 -8.91 12.58 16.45
CA LEU A 120 -9.39 11.36 15.81
C LEU A 120 -10.92 11.48 15.69
N SER A 121 -11.40 12.24 14.70
CA SER A 121 -12.82 12.23 14.38
C SER A 121 -13.11 10.81 13.88
N ILE A 122 -13.81 10.01 14.68
CA ILE A 122 -14.42 8.78 14.20
C ILE A 122 -15.32 9.18 13.05
N GLN A 123 -14.91 8.82 11.83
CA GLN A 123 -15.68 9.17 10.64
C GLN A 123 -17.01 8.43 10.72
N THR A 124 -18.09 9.21 10.79
CA THR A 124 -19.45 8.67 10.75
C THR A 124 -19.71 8.12 9.35
N ARG A 125 -20.33 6.94 9.30
CA ARG A 125 -20.71 6.31 8.05
C ARG A 125 -22.01 6.97 7.57
N SER A 126 -22.00 7.53 6.37
CA SER A 126 -23.16 8.12 5.71
C SER A 126 -23.31 7.60 4.28
N THR A 127 -24.38 7.98 3.60
CA THR A 127 -24.61 7.68 2.18
C THR A 127 -24.46 8.93 1.35
N CYS A 128 -23.96 8.79 0.13
CA CYS A 128 -23.85 9.90 -0.80
C CYS A 128 -25.23 10.32 -1.30
N GLN A 129 -25.52 11.62 -1.24
CA GLN A 129 -26.77 12.19 -1.72
C GLN A 129 -26.96 12.08 -3.25
N LYS A 130 -25.87 11.96 -4.02
CA LYS A 130 -25.92 11.86 -5.50
C LYS A 130 -26.07 10.42 -6.02
N CYS A 131 -25.30 9.48 -5.47
CA CYS A 131 -25.23 8.10 -6.00
C CYS A 131 -25.65 7.01 -5.00
N GLY A 132 -26.01 7.37 -3.77
CA GLY A 132 -26.39 6.42 -2.72
C GLY A 132 -25.25 5.59 -2.11
N SER A 133 -24.04 5.61 -2.69
CA SER A 133 -22.91 4.82 -2.19
C SER A 133 -22.41 5.30 -0.81
N ILE A 134 -21.81 4.39 -0.04
CA ILE A 134 -21.25 4.69 1.29
C ILE A 134 -20.15 5.76 1.18
N SER A 135 -20.28 6.80 2.01
CA SER A 135 -19.36 7.94 2.05
C SER A 135 -19.26 8.50 3.47
N SER A 136 -18.14 9.14 3.80
CA SER A 136 -18.02 9.94 5.04
C SER A 136 -18.42 11.40 4.83
N GLN A 137 -18.60 11.81 3.58
CA GLN A 137 -19.01 13.15 3.15
C GLN A 137 -20.38 13.07 2.45
N PRO A 138 -21.17 14.16 2.43
CA PRO A 138 -22.49 14.18 1.77
C PRO A 138 -22.42 13.85 0.27
N ILE A 139 -21.34 14.25 -0.39
CA ILE A 139 -21.02 13.88 -1.78
C ILE A 139 -19.75 13.01 -1.74
N CYS A 140 -19.76 11.85 -2.40
CA CYS A 140 -18.60 10.97 -2.43
C CYS A 140 -17.49 11.55 -3.32
N TYR A 141 -16.24 11.17 -3.04
CA TYR A 141 -15.08 11.64 -3.80
C TYR A 141 -15.17 11.31 -5.29
N ALA A 142 -15.76 10.17 -5.66
CA ALA A 142 -15.97 9.78 -7.05
C ALA A 142 -16.91 10.74 -7.79
N CYS A 143 -18.05 11.10 -7.18
CA CYS A 143 -18.99 12.07 -7.76
C CYS A 143 -18.34 13.46 -7.88
N SER A 144 -17.61 13.90 -6.85
CA SER A 144 -16.87 15.17 -6.89
C SER A 144 -15.83 15.19 -8.03
N LEU A 145 -15.07 14.10 -8.20
CA LEU A 145 -14.10 13.97 -9.27
C LEU A 145 -14.77 13.98 -10.66
N LEU A 146 -15.89 13.29 -10.83
CA LEU A 146 -16.64 13.28 -12.09
C LEU A 146 -17.18 14.68 -12.44
N ASP A 147 -17.64 15.44 -11.45
CA ASP A 147 -18.07 16.83 -11.67
C ASP A 147 -16.91 17.70 -12.15
N ILE A 148 -15.71 17.55 -11.55
CA ILE A 148 -14.50 18.27 -11.97
C ILE A 148 -14.12 17.90 -13.41
N LEU A 149 -14.08 16.60 -13.73
CA LEU A 149 -13.70 16.13 -15.07
C LEU A 149 -14.68 16.59 -16.14
N ARG A 150 -15.98 16.64 -15.83
CA ARG A 150 -17.01 17.18 -16.76
C ARG A 150 -16.79 18.66 -17.02
N ARG A 151 -16.45 19.45 -16.00
CA ARG A 151 -16.15 20.89 -16.15
C ARG A 151 -14.91 21.13 -17.01
N LEU A 152 -13.87 20.31 -16.86
CA LEU A 152 -12.64 20.40 -17.67
C LEU A 152 -12.88 20.02 -19.14
N ASN A 153 -13.81 19.10 -19.41
CA ASN A 153 -14.18 18.70 -20.77
C ASN A 153 -15.21 19.63 -21.43
N SER A 154 -15.76 20.61 -20.71
CA SER A 154 -16.69 21.58 -21.31
C SER A 154 -15.96 22.47 -22.32
N PRO A 155 -16.51 22.68 -23.53
CA PRO A 155 -15.82 23.31 -24.65
C PRO A 155 -15.44 24.80 -24.49
N GLY A 156 -15.68 25.42 -23.32
CA GLY A 156 -15.41 26.83 -23.04
C GLY A 156 -14.15 27.15 -22.21
N LEU A 157 -13.39 26.15 -21.72
CA LEU A 157 -12.27 26.38 -20.79
C LEU A 157 -10.96 25.66 -21.17
N LYS A 158 -10.76 25.32 -22.45
CA LYS A 158 -9.61 24.53 -22.93
C LYS A 158 -8.23 25.22 -22.82
N ASN A 159 -8.17 26.48 -22.41
CA ASN A 159 -6.96 27.29 -22.63
C ASN A 159 -6.04 27.49 -21.41
N ASP A 160 -6.42 27.11 -20.19
CA ASP A 160 -5.63 27.50 -18.99
C ASP A 160 -4.95 26.33 -18.26
N VAL A 161 -5.04 25.09 -18.76
CA VAL A 161 -4.41 23.94 -18.10
C VAL A 161 -3.23 23.44 -18.92
N GLN A 162 -2.03 23.93 -18.57
CA GLN A 162 -0.78 23.30 -19.00
C GLN A 162 -0.70 21.89 -18.42
N TYR A 163 -0.99 20.88 -19.25
CA TYR A 163 -0.62 19.50 -18.95
C TYR A 163 0.91 19.40 -18.94
N ILE A 164 1.49 18.96 -17.83
CA ILE A 164 2.87 18.47 -17.81
C ILE A 164 2.88 17.16 -18.61
N SER A 165 3.18 17.24 -19.90
CA SER A 165 3.40 16.06 -20.73
C SER A 165 4.69 15.38 -20.29
N VAL A 166 4.58 14.24 -19.61
CA VAL A 166 5.74 13.38 -19.37
C VAL A 166 6.06 12.71 -20.71
N ASP A 167 7.15 13.14 -21.35
CA ASP A 167 7.55 12.69 -22.68
C ASP A 167 7.81 11.17 -22.70
N ARG A 168 7.21 10.46 -23.67
CA ARG A 168 7.23 8.99 -23.77
C ARG A 168 8.66 8.45 -23.91
N ARG A 169 9.55 9.25 -24.51
CA ARG A 169 10.98 8.95 -24.68
C ARG A 169 11.74 8.87 -23.35
N THR A 170 11.32 9.63 -22.34
CA THR A 170 11.90 9.58 -20.98
C THR A 170 11.47 8.33 -20.20
N ILE A 171 10.33 7.73 -20.57
CA ILE A 171 9.85 6.48 -19.98
C ILE A 171 10.59 5.28 -20.59
N GLU A 172 10.81 5.30 -21.91
CA GLU A 172 11.53 4.25 -22.63
C GLU A 172 13.03 4.21 -22.31
N SER A 173 13.67 5.38 -22.13
CA SER A 173 15.07 5.43 -21.69
C SER A 173 15.22 4.79 -20.30
N ASN A 174 14.36 5.14 -19.34
CA ASN A 174 14.36 4.58 -17.98
C ASN A 174 14.00 3.09 -17.93
N ALA A 175 13.21 2.57 -18.89
CA ALA A 175 12.93 1.15 -19.00
C ALA A 175 14.15 0.36 -19.53
N LYS A 176 14.85 0.89 -20.55
CA LYS A 176 16.08 0.30 -21.09
C LYS A 176 17.23 0.34 -20.09
N THR A 177 17.40 1.43 -19.33
CA THR A 177 18.43 1.50 -18.28
C THR A 177 18.19 0.48 -17.15
N LYS A 178 16.92 0.13 -16.87
CA LYS A 178 16.57 -0.89 -15.87
C LYS A 178 16.77 -2.32 -16.36
N GLU A 179 16.49 -2.62 -17.62
CA GLU A 179 16.85 -3.92 -18.22
C GLU A 179 18.37 -4.12 -18.23
N ILE A 180 19.14 -3.09 -18.59
CA ILE A 180 20.62 -3.16 -18.61
C ILE A 180 21.18 -3.32 -17.19
N ALA A 181 20.70 -2.56 -16.20
CA ALA A 181 21.13 -2.70 -14.80
C ALA A 181 20.80 -4.08 -14.21
N CYS A 182 19.62 -4.64 -14.54
CA CYS A 182 19.23 -5.97 -14.08
C CYS A 182 20.06 -7.09 -14.74
N ILE A 183 20.53 -6.89 -15.97
CA ILE A 183 21.43 -7.81 -16.67
C ILE A 183 22.86 -7.69 -16.12
N GLU A 184 23.38 -6.49 -15.86
CA GLU A 184 24.73 -6.29 -15.30
C GLU A 184 24.85 -6.86 -13.87
N ASP A 185 23.82 -6.75 -13.04
CA ASP A 185 23.78 -7.35 -11.70
C ASP A 185 23.80 -8.90 -11.75
N LEU A 186 23.15 -9.50 -12.76
CA LEU A 186 23.17 -10.96 -12.98
C LEU A 186 24.49 -11.46 -13.58
N VAL A 187 25.18 -10.63 -14.39
CA VAL A 187 26.47 -10.99 -15.02
C VAL A 187 27.64 -10.81 -14.03
N THR A 188 27.60 -9.80 -13.15
CA THR A 188 28.62 -9.57 -12.12
C THR A 188 28.57 -10.60 -10.98
N GLU A 189 27.38 -11.07 -10.59
CA GLU A 189 27.24 -12.20 -9.65
C GLU A 189 27.74 -13.54 -10.23
N ASN A 190 27.65 -13.74 -11.56
CA ASN A 190 28.16 -14.93 -12.23
C ASN A 190 29.67 -14.88 -12.51
N SER A 191 30.26 -13.69 -12.66
CA SER A 191 31.71 -13.55 -12.86
C SER A 191 32.51 -13.58 -11.54
N THR A 192 31.89 -13.19 -10.42
CA THR A 192 32.54 -13.21 -9.08
C THR A 192 32.47 -14.59 -8.40
N LYS A 193 31.59 -15.50 -8.85
CA LYS A 193 31.55 -16.91 -8.38
C LYS A 193 32.48 -17.87 -9.13
N LYS A 194 33.24 -17.41 -10.14
CA LYS A 194 34.15 -18.28 -10.93
C LYS A 194 35.64 -18.20 -10.56
N LYS A 195 36.02 -17.47 -9.49
CA LYS A 195 37.37 -17.51 -8.94
C LYS A 195 37.30 -17.90 -7.45
N THR A 196 38.02 -18.98 -7.12
CA THR A 196 38.16 -19.67 -5.81
C THR A 196 37.13 -20.77 -5.48
N CYS A 197 37.12 -21.83 -6.29
CA CYS A 197 37.01 -23.19 -5.74
C CYS A 197 38.33 -23.91 -6.04
N ALA A 198 39.22 -23.90 -5.05
CA ALA A 198 40.38 -24.80 -5.00
C ALA A 198 40.25 -25.60 -3.70
N CYS A 199 39.49 -26.69 -3.77
CA CYS A 199 39.68 -27.91 -2.99
C CYS A 199 40.04 -28.95 -4.06
N GLY A 200 41.18 -29.63 -4.11
CA GLY A 200 42.13 -30.06 -3.10
C GLY A 200 42.28 -31.56 -3.34
N GLU A 201 43.45 -32.04 -3.76
CA GLU A 201 43.73 -33.48 -3.90
C GLU A 201 45.25 -33.72 -3.84
N SER A 202 45.63 -34.66 -2.95
CA SER A 202 46.97 -35.22 -2.62
C SER A 202 48.00 -34.31 -1.95
#